data_AF-A0A4Q2RDK3-F1
#
_entry.id   AF-A0A4Q2RDK3-F1
#
_cell.length_a   1.000
_cell.length_b   1.000
_cell.length_c   1.000
_cell.angle_alpha   90.00
_cell.angle_beta   90.00
_cell.angle_gamma   90.00
#
_symmetry.space_group_name_H-M   'P 1'
#
loop_
_entity.id
_entity.type
_entity.pdbx_description
1 polymer ?
#
loop_
_entity_poly.entity_id
_entity_poly.type
_entity_poly.pdbx_seq_one_letter_code
_entity_poly.pdbx_strand_id
1 'polypeptide(L)' 'MGGRAATDDLARGHLTQAWLATSDAPGARVTGGHFYHEAPRPPDPALRDEAAQDALLAACAELSGIALPA' A
#
# COMPACT_ATOMS: atom_id res chain seq x y z
N MET A 1 11.43 -0.13 8.42
CA MET A 1 12.16 1.14 8.24
C MET A 1 12.85 1.47 9.56
N GLY A 2 14.19 1.53 9.62
CA GLY A 2 14.94 1.52 10.90
C GLY A 2 15.69 2.82 11.21
N GLY A 3 14.99 3.97 11.25
CA GLY A 3 15.57 5.28 11.61
C GLY A 3 15.07 5.80 12.95
N ARG A 4 15.60 6.93 13.44
CA ARG A 4 15.19 7.49 14.76
C ARG A 4 13.69 7.75 14.91
N ALA A 5 12.99 7.93 13.79
CA ALA A 5 11.56 8.18 13.72
C ALA A 5 10.72 6.88 13.62
N ALA A 6 11.36 5.71 13.52
CA ALA A 6 10.69 4.42 13.51
C ALA A 6 10.44 3.94 14.95
N THR A 7 9.66 4.71 15.69
CA THR A 7 9.32 4.44 17.09
C THR A 7 8.20 3.41 17.26
N ASP A 8 7.66 2.91 16.15
CA ASP A 8 6.62 1.88 16.16
C ASP A 8 7.18 0.52 16.61
N ASP A 9 6.31 -0.33 17.11
CA ASP A 9 6.68 -1.67 17.54
C ASP A 9 7.07 -2.52 16.32
N LEU A 10 8.34 -2.92 16.27
CA LEU A 10 8.89 -3.75 15.21
C LEU A 10 8.12 -5.07 15.05
N ALA A 11 7.62 -5.66 16.15
CA ALA A 11 6.84 -6.88 16.10
C ALA A 11 5.51 -6.68 15.34
N ARG A 12 4.94 -5.48 15.36
CA ARG A 12 3.70 -5.16 14.64
C ARG A 12 3.90 -4.87 13.16
N GLY A 13 5.12 -4.60 12.73
CA GLY A 13 5.43 -4.08 11.39
C GLY A 13 5.09 -5.01 10.20
N HIS A 14 4.88 -6.31 10.47
CA HIS A 14 4.56 -7.32 9.45
C HIS A 14 3.12 -7.87 9.57
N LEU A 15 2.40 -7.56 10.65
CA LEU A 15 1.14 -8.23 10.98
C LEU A 15 0.04 -7.90 9.97
N THR A 16 -0.09 -6.64 9.56
CA THR A 16 -1.09 -6.24 8.54
C THR A 16 -0.88 -6.99 7.23
N GLN A 17 0.38 -7.16 6.80
CA GLN A 17 0.71 -7.84 5.55
C GLN A 17 0.42 -9.33 5.64
N ALA A 18 0.80 -9.98 6.75
CA ALA A 18 0.48 -11.38 6.99
C ALA A 18 -1.04 -11.60 7.02
N TRP A 19 -1.77 -10.74 7.73
CA TRP A 19 -3.23 -10.79 7.82
C TRP A 19 -3.90 -10.61 6.45
N LEU A 20 -3.51 -9.61 5.66
CA LEU A 20 -4.05 -9.42 4.30
C LEU A 20 -3.74 -10.61 3.37
N ALA A 21 -2.58 -11.23 3.53
CA ALA A 21 -2.13 -12.32 2.67
C ALA A 21 -2.79 -13.67 3.00
N THR A 22 -3.16 -13.93 4.27
CA THR A 22 -3.54 -15.29 4.72
C THR A 22 -4.92 -15.39 5.36
N SER A 23 -5.58 -14.27 5.70
CA SER A 23 -6.83 -14.30 6.46
C SER A 23 -8.06 -14.46 5.56
N ASP A 24 -9.02 -15.28 6.01
CA ASP A 24 -10.36 -15.36 5.41
C ASP A 24 -11.35 -14.35 6.02
N ALA A 25 -10.90 -13.50 6.95
CA ALA A 25 -11.76 -12.46 7.52
C ALA A 25 -12.29 -11.53 6.41
N PRO A 26 -13.58 -11.14 6.43
CA PRO A 26 -14.14 -10.27 5.40
C PRO A 26 -13.38 -8.96 5.20
N GLY A 27 -12.81 -8.40 6.27
CA GLY A 27 -12.00 -7.18 6.19
C GLY A 27 -10.63 -7.35 5.49
N ALA A 28 -10.12 -8.57 5.39
CA ALA A 28 -8.89 -8.90 4.66
C ALA A 28 -9.16 -9.24 3.18
N ARG A 29 -10.41 -9.60 2.85
CA ARG A 29 -10.85 -10.04 1.52
C ARG A 29 -11.36 -8.86 0.67
N VAL A 30 -10.58 -7.78 0.61
CA VAL A 30 -10.92 -6.54 -0.10
C VAL A 30 -9.76 -6.06 -0.97
N THR A 31 -10.05 -5.20 -1.95
CA THR A 31 -9.04 -4.55 -2.81
C THR A 31 -9.07 -3.04 -2.60
N GLY A 32 -7.97 -2.35 -2.95
CA GLY A 32 -7.89 -0.89 -2.92
C GLY A 32 -7.92 -0.24 -1.52
N GLY A 33 -7.82 -1.03 -0.45
CA GLY A 33 -7.81 -0.53 0.92
C GLY A 33 -6.43 -0.11 1.41
N HIS A 34 -6.38 0.93 2.23
CA HIS A 34 -5.20 1.33 3.00
C HIS A 34 -5.38 0.89 4.46
N PHE A 35 -4.39 0.20 5.01
CA PHE A 35 -4.48 -0.44 6.32
C PHE A 35 -3.26 -0.12 7.19
N TYR A 36 -3.51 0.08 8.48
CA TYR A 36 -2.47 0.19 9.50
C TYR A 36 -2.91 -0.58 10.73
N HIS A 37 -2.05 -1.49 11.20
CA HIS A 37 -2.36 -2.39 12.31
C HIS A 37 -3.69 -3.13 12.13
N GLU A 38 -3.84 -3.82 10.98
CA GLU A 38 -5.01 -4.64 10.64
C GLU A 38 -6.35 -3.89 10.58
N ALA A 39 -6.31 -2.55 10.61
CA ALA A 39 -7.49 -1.70 10.56
C ALA A 39 -7.46 -0.78 9.32
N PRO A 40 -8.59 -0.60 8.62
CA PRO A 40 -8.69 0.38 7.54
C PRO A 40 -8.34 1.78 8.02
N ARG A 41 -7.59 2.51 7.20
CA ARG A 41 -7.26 3.92 7.43
C ARG A 41 -7.53 4.73 6.17
N PRO A 42 -8.14 5.92 6.30
CA PRO A 42 -8.26 6.81 5.15
C PRO A 42 -6.85 7.13 4.61
N PRO A 43 -6.59 6.92 3.31
CA PRO A 43 -5.36 7.39 2.70
C PRO A 43 -5.37 8.92 2.59
N ASP A 44 -4.22 9.50 2.31
CA ASP A 44 -4.15 10.90 1.87
C ASP A 44 -5.07 11.10 0.65
N PRO A 45 -5.92 12.15 0.61
CA PRO A 45 -6.81 12.41 -0.51
C PRO A 45 -6.10 12.52 -1.87
N ALA A 46 -4.84 13.00 -1.90
CA ALA A 46 -4.05 13.11 -3.12
C ALA A 46 -3.80 11.76 -3.80
N LEU A 47 -3.85 10.66 -3.04
CA LEU A 47 -3.73 9.30 -3.58
C LEU A 47 -4.94 8.88 -4.43
N ARG A 48 -6.00 9.69 -4.50
CA ARG A 48 -7.18 9.45 -5.35
C ARG A 48 -7.18 10.26 -6.65
N ASP A 49 -6.10 11.01 -6.93
CA ASP A 49 -5.94 11.68 -8.21
C ASP A 49 -5.47 10.68 -9.29
N GLU A 50 -6.41 10.22 -10.12
CA GLU A 50 -6.15 9.25 -11.18
C GLU A 50 -5.18 9.80 -12.24
N ALA A 51 -5.24 11.10 -12.56
CA ALA A 51 -4.32 11.70 -13.53
C ALA A 51 -2.88 11.69 -13.01
N ALA A 52 -2.69 11.93 -11.70
CA ALA A 52 -1.39 11.79 -11.06
C ALA A 52 -0.89 10.34 -11.02
N GLN A 53 -1.79 9.37 -10.80
CA GLN A 53 -1.45 7.94 -10.86
C GLN A 53 -0.98 7.53 -12.25
N ASP A 54 -1.73 7.90 -13.29
CA ASP A 54 -1.38 7.59 -14.69
C ASP A 54 -0.05 8.23 -15.09
N ALA A 55 0.19 9.49 -14.70
CA ALA A 55 1.45 10.17 -14.95
C ALA A 55 2.64 9.47 -14.26
N LEU A 56 2.44 8.99 -13.02
CA LEU A 56 3.47 8.21 -12.31
C LEU A 56 3.76 6.89 -13.02
N LEU A 57 2.73 6.16 -13.45
CA LEU A 57 2.90 4.89 -14.17
C LEU A 57 3.62 5.08 -15.50
N ALA A 58 3.29 6.14 -16.25
CA ALA A 58 3.98 6.51 -17.48
C ALA A 58 5.47 6.80 -17.22
N ALA A 59 5.79 7.61 -16.21
CA ALA A 59 7.17 7.91 -15.85
C ALA A 59 7.95 6.65 -15.42
N CYS A 60 7.34 5.76 -14.65
CA CYS A 60 7.93 4.47 -14.28
C CYS A 60 8.22 3.61 -15.52
N ALA A 61 7.33 3.58 -16.49
CA ALA A 61 7.52 2.83 -17.74
C ALA A 61 8.65 3.43 -18.58
N GLU A 62 8.74 4.76 -18.70
CA GLU A 62 9.84 5.43 -19.39
C GLU A 62 11.21 5.14 -18.76
N LEU A 63 11.28 5.19 -17.42
CA LEU A 63 12.53 4.98 -16.68
C LEU A 63 12.98 3.52 -16.64
N SER A 64 12.04 2.59 -16.50
CA SER A 64 12.34 1.16 -16.35
C SER A 64 12.33 0.39 -17.67
N GLY A 65 11.70 0.92 -18.72
CA GLY A 65 11.40 0.19 -19.95
C GLY A 65 10.33 -0.88 -19.79
N ILE A 66 9.64 -0.95 -18.64
CA ILE A 66 8.63 -1.96 -18.31
C ILE A 66 7.26 -1.27 -18.17
N ALA A 67 6.31 -1.66 -19.02
CA ALA A 67 4.92 -1.24 -18.88
C ALA A 67 4.17 -2.14 -17.88
N LEU A 68 3.20 -1.57 -17.17
CA LEU A 68 2.27 -2.36 -16.36
C LEU A 68 1.38 -3.22 -17.27
N PRO A 69 1.13 -4.50 -16.91
CA PRO A 69 0.20 -5.34 -17.64
C PRO A 69 -1.22 -4.77 -17.61
N ALA A 70 -1.99 -5.06 -18.66
CA ALA A 70 -3.42 -4.82 -18.72
C ALA A 70 -4.22 -5.83 -17.89
#